data_AF-A0A943TTE8-F1
#
_entry.id   AF-A0A943TTE8-F1
#
_cell.length_a   1.000
_cell.length_b   1.000
_cell.length_c   1.000
_cell.angle_alpha   90.00
_cell.angle_beta   90.00
_cell.angle_gamma   90.00
#
_symmetry.space_group_name_H-M   'P 1'
#
loop_
_entity.id
_entity.type
_entity.pdbx_description
1 polymer ?
#
loop_
_entity_poly.entity_id
_entity_poly.type
_entity_poly.pdbx_seq_one_letter_code
_entity_poly.pdbx_strand_id
1 'polypeptide(L)'
;MRKGFIKRVAGLAATAAFAFTMVFAVAAVDVQAEDKPITLTQGETTATYATVAEAVAAVQTGGAQATITLTQDFTGAGVKVQAGQNIVFDLGGHTWDITDTVGSAGTETNGLQLLQGSTVTIKNGKVTSSTAKLLVQNYCDLTIDGVTMKAADGSGNLTVSNNNGSTKITGGSVIDAPAGGSAFDSDKWGSYDGGNVTLENAVVNGNVQATNGGKIELQGGTINGNVFASNYGSDAFSKESATVTVSGTTINGNFTVQNNGAGTISGGMVTGTVSSEGTNTVSVTGGEIGTVGSQVTFSGDYANITTASGATKTVVGTARVQAEVQALQSGDSVEIYVGEGTQLTVADGVKVSNKGNGNVVINGETVDANENVTVHTHQAQKVEAKQPTATEAGNIAYWYCAGCDKYFSDEALTKEIQKADTVIPATGKTEDGKGDDDKGEKQQTTEKEQISKVPKTGDTANISVYAAVMLAALAVLGVAAAGKKKM
;
A
#
# COMPACT_ATOMS: atom_id res chain seq x y z
N MET A 1 -103.41 38.70 32.80
CA MET A 1 -104.52 37.84 32.31
C MET A 1 -104.19 37.42 30.89
N ARG A 2 -104.39 36.22 30.38
CA ARG A 2 -104.63 34.86 30.90
C ARG A 2 -104.62 33.99 29.62
N LYS A 3 -103.96 32.83 29.65
CA LYS A 3 -104.17 31.65 28.77
C LYS A 3 -103.71 31.83 27.30
N GLY A 4 -103.03 30.90 26.64
CA GLY A 4 -102.83 29.48 26.90
C GLY A 4 -103.37 28.65 25.72
N PHE A 5 -102.51 27.77 25.21
CA PHE A 5 -102.83 26.44 24.65
C PHE A 5 -103.27 26.27 23.17
N ILE A 6 -102.35 25.65 22.40
CA ILE A 6 -102.41 24.27 21.86
C ILE A 6 -102.69 23.98 20.35
N LYS A 7 -101.66 23.30 19.78
CA LYS A 7 -101.52 22.17 18.83
C LYS A 7 -102.05 22.19 17.38
N ARG A 8 -101.05 21.95 16.48
CA ARG A 8 -100.84 20.87 15.46
C ARG A 8 -102.04 20.51 14.52
N VAL A 9 -101.91 20.26 13.22
CA VAL A 9 -101.10 19.23 12.49
C VAL A 9 -101.24 19.47 10.95
N ALA A 10 -100.14 19.21 10.21
CA ALA A 10 -99.95 18.73 8.82
C ALA A 10 -100.56 19.41 7.58
N GLY A 11 -99.76 19.39 6.50
CA GLY A 11 -100.25 19.45 5.12
C GLY A 11 -99.21 19.91 4.11
N LEU A 12 -98.47 18.97 3.54
CA LEU A 12 -97.46 19.08 2.48
C LEU A 12 -98.01 19.67 1.16
N ALA A 13 -97.26 20.53 0.45
CA ALA A 13 -97.03 20.46 -1.02
C ALA A 13 -96.28 21.68 -1.61
N ALA A 14 -95.11 21.35 -2.18
CA ALA A 14 -94.33 21.90 -3.30
C ALA A 14 -94.44 23.39 -3.73
N THR A 15 -93.37 24.19 -3.59
CA THR A 15 -92.16 24.36 -4.46
C THR A 15 -92.37 25.27 -5.69
N ALA A 16 -91.80 26.47 -5.64
CA ALA A 16 -91.01 27.09 -6.71
C ALA A 16 -90.49 28.47 -6.24
N ALA A 17 -89.18 28.63 -6.03
CA ALA A 17 -88.55 29.94 -5.91
C ALA A 17 -87.16 29.90 -6.55
N PHE A 18 -87.02 30.71 -7.61
CA PHE A 18 -85.78 30.99 -8.33
C PHE A 18 -84.77 31.67 -7.39
N ALA A 19 -83.58 31.09 -7.24
CA ALA A 19 -82.45 31.72 -6.57
C ALA A 19 -81.46 32.23 -7.62
N PHE A 20 -81.20 33.55 -7.58
CA PHE A 20 -80.18 34.22 -8.37
C PHE A 20 -78.81 33.97 -7.71
N THR A 21 -77.96 33.14 -8.30
CA THR A 21 -76.58 32.91 -7.84
C THR A 21 -75.66 33.98 -8.43
N MET A 22 -75.18 34.87 -7.57
CA MET A 22 -74.13 35.84 -7.88
C MET A 22 -72.78 35.11 -7.74
N VAL A 23 -72.12 34.84 -8.88
CA VAL A 23 -70.80 34.20 -8.92
C VAL A 23 -69.72 35.25 -8.67
N PHE A 24 -69.10 35.21 -7.49
CA PHE A 24 -67.80 35.84 -7.29
C PHE A 24 -66.73 34.93 -7.90
N ALA A 25 -66.16 35.35 -9.03
CA ALA A 25 -64.95 34.74 -9.55
C ALA A 25 -63.78 35.15 -8.64
N VAL A 26 -63.43 34.30 -7.68
CA VAL A 26 -62.12 34.35 -7.03
C VAL A 26 -61.13 33.81 -8.04
N ALA A 27 -60.28 34.68 -8.59
CA ALA A 27 -59.12 34.22 -9.33
C ALA A 27 -58.27 33.38 -8.37
N ALA A 28 -58.20 32.07 -8.60
CA ALA A 28 -57.19 31.24 -7.97
C ALA A 28 -55.84 31.78 -8.43
N VAL A 29 -55.13 32.44 -7.53
CA VAL A 29 -53.70 32.63 -7.69
C VAL A 29 -53.13 31.23 -7.56
N ASP A 30 -52.65 30.66 -8.66
CA ASP A 30 -51.76 29.50 -8.62
C ASP A 30 -50.52 29.94 -7.85
N VAL A 31 -50.53 29.76 -6.53
CA VAL A 31 -49.31 29.73 -5.74
C VAL A 31 -48.63 28.44 -6.18
N GLN A 32 -47.70 28.56 -7.14
CA GLN A 32 -46.75 27.49 -7.41
C GLN A 32 -46.17 27.07 -6.06
N ALA A 33 -46.43 25.83 -5.63
CA ALA A 33 -45.79 25.29 -4.46
C ALA A 33 -44.29 25.41 -4.70
N GLU A 34 -43.61 26.17 -3.86
CA GLU A 34 -42.17 26.39 -3.98
C GLU A 34 -41.49 25.01 -3.93
N ASP A 35 -40.80 24.64 -5.01
CA ASP A 35 -40.17 23.34 -5.13
C ASP A 35 -39.02 23.30 -4.12
N LYS A 36 -39.27 22.63 -3.01
CA LYS A 36 -38.38 22.58 -1.85
C LYS A 36 -37.18 21.70 -2.20
N PRO A 37 -35.93 22.20 -2.12
CA PRO A 37 -34.77 21.54 -2.70
C PRO A 37 -34.33 20.27 -1.96
N ILE A 38 -34.88 20.04 -0.75
CA ILE A 38 -34.46 18.96 0.15
C ILE A 38 -35.59 17.95 0.28
N THR A 39 -35.29 16.68 0.01
CA THR A 39 -36.21 15.56 0.27
C THR A 39 -35.71 14.73 1.44
N LEU A 40 -36.56 14.44 2.41
CA LEU A 40 -36.29 13.49 3.50
C LEU A 40 -37.18 12.26 3.31
N THR A 41 -36.57 11.09 3.29
CA THR A 41 -37.25 9.79 3.35
C THR A 41 -36.82 9.05 4.60
N GLN A 42 -37.78 8.60 5.42
CA GLN A 42 -37.52 7.73 6.57
C GLN A 42 -38.60 6.66 6.65
N GLY A 43 -38.20 5.39 6.46
CA GLY A 43 -39.15 4.30 6.24
C GLY A 43 -39.98 4.54 4.97
N GLU A 44 -41.31 4.46 5.08
CA GLU A 44 -42.23 4.71 3.96
C GLU A 44 -42.61 6.19 3.80
N THR A 45 -42.21 7.06 4.74
CA THR A 45 -42.58 8.47 4.73
C THR A 45 -41.58 9.28 3.92
N THR A 46 -42.08 10.14 3.03
CA THR A 46 -41.27 11.13 2.29
C THR A 46 -41.88 12.52 2.42
N ALA A 47 -41.06 13.52 2.70
CA ALA A 47 -41.46 14.91 2.80
C ALA A 47 -40.36 15.85 2.24
N THR A 48 -40.75 17.06 1.83
CA THR A 48 -39.81 18.07 1.31
C THR A 48 -39.67 19.27 2.25
N TYR A 49 -38.46 19.82 2.31
CA TYR A 49 -38.03 20.86 3.24
C TYR A 49 -37.30 21.99 2.52
N ALA A 50 -37.44 23.21 3.02
CA ALA A 50 -36.77 24.35 2.41
C ALA A 50 -35.26 24.33 2.71
N THR A 51 -34.87 23.74 3.84
CA THR A 51 -33.46 23.69 4.28
C THR A 51 -33.07 22.30 4.79
N VAL A 52 -31.77 21.99 4.74
CA VAL A 52 -31.23 20.76 5.32
C VAL A 52 -31.45 20.72 6.84
N ALA A 53 -31.37 21.86 7.52
CA ALA A 53 -31.59 21.97 8.97
C ALA A 53 -33.02 21.55 9.38
N GLU A 54 -34.04 21.99 8.63
CA GLU A 54 -35.42 21.56 8.87
C GLU A 54 -35.61 20.05 8.66
N ALA A 55 -34.99 19.49 7.62
CA ALA A 55 -35.02 18.05 7.35
C ALA A 55 -34.35 17.26 8.49
N VAL A 56 -33.16 17.68 8.95
CA VAL A 56 -32.46 17.04 10.07
C VAL A 56 -33.28 17.12 11.37
N ALA A 57 -33.95 18.24 11.64
CA ALA A 57 -34.81 18.39 12.81
C ALA A 57 -36.03 17.46 12.78
N ALA A 58 -36.50 17.05 11.60
CA ALA A 58 -37.62 16.14 11.43
C ALA A 58 -37.24 14.64 11.54
N VAL A 59 -35.95 14.31 11.49
CA VAL A 59 -35.49 12.91 11.60
C VAL A 59 -35.77 12.35 12.98
N GLN A 60 -36.52 11.24 13.02
CA GLN A 60 -36.86 10.52 14.23
C GLN A 60 -35.70 9.64 14.72
N THR A 61 -35.47 9.60 16.02
CA THR A 61 -34.46 8.73 16.65
C THR A 61 -35.01 7.31 16.87
N GLY A 62 -34.13 6.30 16.87
CA GLY A 62 -34.50 4.89 17.10
C GLY A 62 -35.37 4.25 16.01
N GLY A 63 -35.62 4.95 14.90
CA GLY A 63 -36.36 4.46 13.73
C GLY A 63 -35.45 3.91 12.63
N ALA A 64 -36.04 3.68 11.45
CA ALA A 64 -35.28 3.36 10.23
C ALA A 64 -34.29 4.48 9.88
N GLN A 65 -33.23 4.14 9.15
CA GLN A 65 -32.30 5.13 8.61
C GLN A 65 -33.05 6.16 7.77
N ALA A 66 -32.77 7.44 8.02
CA ALA A 66 -33.28 8.56 7.24
C ALA A 66 -32.32 8.87 6.09
N THR A 67 -32.86 9.19 4.91
CA THR A 67 -32.09 9.70 3.77
C THR A 67 -32.56 11.11 3.45
N ILE A 68 -31.67 12.08 3.57
CA ILE A 68 -31.86 13.47 3.16
C ILE A 68 -31.15 13.64 1.81
N THR A 69 -31.92 13.96 0.77
CA THR A 69 -31.45 14.08 -0.61
C THR A 69 -31.51 15.54 -1.08
N LEU A 70 -30.43 16.02 -1.70
CA LEU A 70 -30.44 17.28 -2.45
C LEU A 70 -30.94 17.03 -3.87
N THR A 71 -31.84 17.88 -4.35
CA THR A 71 -32.36 17.82 -5.73
C THR A 71 -31.77 18.89 -6.66
N GLN A 72 -30.97 19.79 -6.07
CA GLN A 72 -30.24 20.87 -6.73
C GLN A 72 -29.11 21.33 -5.81
N ASP A 73 -28.22 22.18 -6.31
CA ASP A 73 -27.24 22.87 -5.46
C ASP A 73 -27.96 23.68 -4.37
N PHE A 74 -27.43 23.62 -3.16
CA PHE A 74 -28.02 24.21 -1.96
C PHE A 74 -26.99 25.05 -1.22
N THR A 75 -27.32 26.32 -1.00
CA THR A 75 -26.58 27.22 -0.13
C THR A 75 -27.39 27.48 1.13
N GLY A 76 -26.82 27.26 2.30
CA GLY A 76 -27.52 27.51 3.55
C GLY A 76 -26.79 27.06 4.80
N ALA A 77 -27.51 27.02 5.91
CA ALA A 77 -26.93 26.70 7.21
C ALA A 77 -26.36 25.27 7.29
N GLY A 78 -25.32 25.14 8.10
CA GLY A 78 -24.82 23.87 8.61
C GLY A 78 -25.81 23.20 9.57
N VAL A 79 -25.48 21.98 10.02
CA VAL A 79 -26.40 21.21 10.90
C VAL A 79 -25.69 20.49 12.04
N LYS A 80 -26.45 20.30 13.12
CA LYS A 80 -26.08 19.44 14.25
C LYS A 80 -26.91 18.16 14.19
N VAL A 81 -26.24 17.02 14.04
CA VAL A 81 -26.87 15.69 14.11
C VAL A 81 -26.84 15.23 15.57
N GLN A 82 -28.01 14.89 16.10
CA GLN A 82 -28.22 14.54 17.51
C GLN A 82 -27.97 13.06 17.76
N ALA A 83 -27.63 12.73 19.01
CA ALA A 83 -27.51 11.35 19.47
C ALA A 83 -28.79 10.55 19.14
N GLY A 84 -28.62 9.32 18.66
CA GLY A 84 -29.71 8.42 18.28
C GLY A 84 -30.27 8.62 16.87
N GLN A 85 -29.80 9.63 16.11
CA GLN A 85 -30.15 9.80 14.70
C GLN A 85 -29.24 8.93 13.80
N ASN A 86 -29.83 8.34 12.75
CA ASN A 86 -29.14 7.59 11.71
C ASN A 86 -29.49 8.19 10.35
N ILE A 87 -28.57 8.97 9.76
CA ILE A 87 -28.84 9.85 8.62
C ILE A 87 -27.87 9.57 7.47
N VAL A 88 -28.41 9.46 6.26
CA VAL A 88 -27.66 9.55 5.00
C VAL A 88 -27.95 10.91 4.38
N PHE A 89 -26.92 11.73 4.19
CA PHE A 89 -26.96 12.90 3.31
C PHE A 89 -26.54 12.45 1.91
N ASP A 90 -27.52 12.21 1.03
CA ASP A 90 -27.28 11.95 -0.39
C ASP A 90 -27.29 13.28 -1.14
N LEU A 91 -26.11 13.76 -1.51
CA LEU A 91 -26.01 15.07 -2.14
C LEU A 91 -26.46 15.05 -3.61
N GLY A 92 -26.82 13.89 -4.19
CA GLY A 92 -27.45 13.81 -5.52
C GLY A 92 -26.56 14.28 -6.69
N GLY A 93 -25.26 14.41 -6.47
CA GLY A 93 -24.29 15.03 -7.39
C GLY A 93 -24.16 16.55 -7.21
N HIS A 94 -24.90 17.14 -6.28
CA HIS A 94 -24.97 18.58 -6.05
C HIS A 94 -23.99 19.07 -4.97
N THR A 95 -23.88 20.39 -4.89
CA THR A 95 -23.08 21.10 -3.89
C THR A 95 -23.96 21.58 -2.74
N TRP A 96 -23.55 21.25 -1.52
CA TRP A 96 -23.98 21.92 -0.31
C TRP A 96 -22.93 22.95 0.11
N ASP A 97 -23.21 24.23 -0.12
CA ASP A 97 -22.36 25.34 0.31
C ASP A 97 -22.84 25.92 1.64
N ILE A 98 -22.11 25.63 2.71
CA ILE A 98 -22.47 25.99 4.08
C ILE A 98 -22.04 27.42 4.39
N THR A 99 -23.01 28.28 4.71
CA THR A 99 -22.80 29.69 5.05
C THR A 99 -22.83 29.95 6.55
N ASP A 100 -23.78 29.34 7.25
CA ASP A 100 -23.98 29.56 8.69
C ASP A 100 -23.40 28.39 9.49
N THR A 101 -22.54 28.70 10.45
CA THR A 101 -21.85 27.69 11.27
C THR A 101 -22.73 27.21 12.44
N VAL A 102 -22.43 26.00 12.90
CA VAL A 102 -23.02 25.37 14.08
C VAL A 102 -21.92 25.07 15.11
N GLY A 103 -22.33 24.78 16.34
CA GLY A 103 -21.42 24.40 17.41
C GLY A 103 -22.08 24.46 18.78
N SER A 104 -21.23 24.54 19.81
CA SER A 104 -21.66 24.96 21.14
C SER A 104 -21.97 26.46 21.13
N ALA A 105 -22.91 26.87 21.98
CA ALA A 105 -23.34 28.27 22.06
C ALA A 105 -22.15 29.21 22.32
N GLY A 106 -21.92 30.16 21.41
CA GLY A 106 -20.83 31.15 21.49
C GLY A 106 -19.49 30.70 20.91
N THR A 107 -19.39 29.47 20.37
CA THR A 107 -18.19 28.95 19.70
C THR A 107 -18.55 28.23 18.40
N GLU A 108 -19.60 28.69 17.70
CA GLU A 108 -20.09 28.08 16.46
C GLU A 108 -19.10 28.30 15.31
N THR A 109 -18.23 27.32 15.08
CA THR A 109 -17.19 27.35 14.04
C THR A 109 -17.33 26.27 12.99
N ASN A 110 -18.31 25.38 13.15
CA ASN A 110 -18.36 24.13 12.42
C ASN A 110 -19.37 24.20 11.27
N GLY A 111 -19.11 23.52 10.16
CA GLY A 111 -20.13 23.31 9.14
C GLY A 111 -21.15 22.26 9.59
N LEU A 112 -20.64 21.11 10.04
CA LEU A 112 -21.42 19.99 10.55
C LEU A 112 -20.91 19.62 11.94
N GLN A 113 -21.81 19.45 12.91
CA GLN A 113 -21.48 18.88 14.21
C GLN A 113 -22.22 17.57 14.40
N LEU A 114 -21.49 16.46 14.40
CA LEU A 114 -22.05 15.11 14.45
C LEU A 114 -21.82 14.52 15.84
N LEU A 115 -22.88 14.40 16.64
CA LEU A 115 -22.75 14.03 18.05
C LEU A 115 -22.63 12.52 18.26
N GLN A 116 -21.96 12.13 19.35
CA GLN A 116 -21.82 10.74 19.78
C GLN A 116 -23.17 10.03 19.87
N GLY A 117 -23.20 8.76 19.43
CA GLY A 117 -24.41 7.94 19.40
C GLY A 117 -25.28 8.16 18.17
N SER A 118 -24.83 8.96 17.19
CA SER A 118 -25.42 9.01 15.86
C SER A 118 -24.62 8.15 14.86
N THR A 119 -25.23 7.89 13.70
CA THR A 119 -24.57 7.28 12.54
C THR A 119 -24.86 8.14 11.33
N VAL A 120 -23.83 8.54 10.60
CA VAL A 120 -23.95 9.48 9.49
C VAL A 120 -23.22 8.94 8.26
N THR A 121 -23.88 9.01 7.10
CA THR A 121 -23.22 8.88 5.80
C THR A 121 -23.40 10.17 5.02
N ILE A 122 -22.35 10.67 4.41
CA ILE A 122 -22.41 11.78 3.44
C ILE A 122 -21.89 11.21 2.13
N LYS A 123 -22.68 11.31 1.06
CA LYS A 123 -22.32 10.70 -0.21
C LYS A 123 -22.72 11.53 -1.44
N ASN A 124 -22.08 11.22 -2.57
CA ASN A 124 -22.46 11.67 -3.91
C ASN A 124 -22.55 13.19 -4.11
N GLY A 125 -21.46 13.95 -3.97
CA GLY A 125 -21.52 15.38 -4.29
C GLY A 125 -20.42 16.20 -3.62
N LYS A 126 -20.74 17.43 -3.22
CA LYS A 126 -19.78 18.33 -2.59
C LYS A 126 -20.33 18.97 -1.33
N VAL A 127 -19.47 19.14 -0.32
CA VAL A 127 -19.75 19.96 0.86
C VAL A 127 -18.65 20.99 0.98
N THR A 128 -18.99 22.27 0.87
CA THR A 128 -18.03 23.38 0.95
C THR A 128 -18.46 24.38 1.99
N SER A 129 -17.52 25.19 2.47
CA SER A 129 -17.84 26.37 3.26
C SER A 129 -16.72 27.40 3.16
N SER A 130 -17.09 28.67 3.04
CA SER A 130 -16.15 29.80 3.19
C SER A 130 -16.13 30.38 4.61
N THR A 131 -16.93 29.85 5.54
CA THR A 131 -17.07 30.37 6.91
C THR A 131 -16.67 29.37 7.99
N ALA A 132 -16.88 28.07 7.75
CA ALA A 132 -16.54 27.02 8.69
C ALA A 132 -15.02 26.84 8.82
N LYS A 133 -14.50 27.00 10.02
CA LYS A 133 -13.10 26.70 10.35
C LYS A 133 -12.85 25.20 10.46
N LEU A 134 -13.89 24.47 10.87
CA LEU A 134 -13.94 23.01 10.86
C LEU A 134 -15.15 22.61 10.03
N LEU A 135 -14.96 22.08 8.82
CA LEU A 135 -16.15 21.74 8.00
C LEU A 135 -16.97 20.64 8.68
N VAL A 136 -16.31 19.57 9.14
CA VAL A 136 -16.95 18.49 9.90
C VAL A 136 -16.28 18.34 11.25
N GLN A 137 -17.06 18.45 12.32
CA GLN A 137 -16.69 18.06 13.67
C GLN A 137 -17.40 16.75 14.00
N ASN A 138 -16.65 15.64 13.98
CA ASN A 138 -17.18 14.30 14.14
C ASN A 138 -16.93 13.72 15.55
N TYR A 139 -18.00 13.24 16.17
CA TYR A 139 -17.98 12.39 17.35
C TYR A 139 -18.74 11.06 17.15
N CYS A 140 -19.17 10.76 15.93
CA CYS A 140 -20.08 9.67 15.58
C CYS A 140 -19.43 8.64 14.65
N ASP A 141 -20.19 7.61 14.30
CA ASP A 141 -19.80 6.73 13.19
C ASP A 141 -20.13 7.42 11.88
N LEU A 142 -19.12 7.78 11.11
CA LEU A 142 -19.18 8.59 9.90
C LEU A 142 -18.68 7.81 8.68
N THR A 143 -19.43 7.87 7.58
CA THR A 143 -18.97 7.42 6.25
C THR A 143 -19.00 8.60 5.28
N ILE A 144 -17.89 8.83 4.59
CA ILE A 144 -17.75 9.82 3.50
C ILE A 144 -17.47 9.04 2.21
N ASP A 145 -18.41 9.07 1.27
CA ASP A 145 -18.42 8.18 0.10
C ASP A 145 -18.69 8.95 -1.22
N GLY A 146 -17.66 9.11 -2.05
CA GLY A 146 -17.76 9.87 -3.30
C GLY A 146 -18.09 11.36 -3.09
N VAL A 147 -17.50 11.99 -2.07
CA VAL A 147 -17.74 13.41 -1.74
C VAL A 147 -16.47 14.23 -1.89
N THR A 148 -16.59 15.45 -2.45
CA THR A 148 -15.54 16.48 -2.34
C THR A 148 -15.82 17.40 -1.17
N MET A 149 -14.87 17.61 -0.28
CA MET A 149 -15.03 18.45 0.91
C MET A 149 -13.94 19.52 1.02
N LYS A 150 -14.33 20.76 1.35
CA LYS A 150 -13.39 21.85 1.64
C LYS A 150 -13.95 22.85 2.69
N ALA A 151 -13.18 23.10 3.74
CA ALA A 151 -13.45 24.15 4.74
C ALA A 151 -12.96 25.54 4.30
N ALA A 152 -13.23 26.56 5.12
CA ALA A 152 -12.72 27.90 4.90
C ALA A 152 -11.19 27.92 5.04
N ASP A 153 -10.50 28.65 4.17
CA ASP A 153 -9.05 28.85 4.27
C ASP A 153 -8.69 29.53 5.61
N GLY A 154 -7.58 29.13 6.22
CA GLY A 154 -7.16 29.67 7.51
C GLY A 154 -6.15 28.80 8.25
N SER A 155 -5.23 29.45 8.96
CA SER A 155 -4.23 28.76 9.79
C SER A 155 -4.91 27.93 10.87
N GLY A 156 -4.64 26.62 10.90
CA GLY A 156 -5.21 25.69 11.88
C GLY A 156 -6.67 25.29 11.61
N ASN A 157 -7.24 25.67 10.47
CA ASN A 157 -8.53 25.15 10.04
C ASN A 157 -8.40 23.69 9.57
N LEU A 158 -9.51 22.96 9.60
CA LEU A 158 -9.54 21.52 9.31
C LEU A 158 -10.78 21.17 8.48
N THR A 159 -10.65 20.29 7.49
CA THR A 159 -11.83 19.85 6.73
C THR A 159 -12.63 18.80 7.49
N VAL A 160 -11.99 17.76 8.04
CA VAL A 160 -12.68 16.75 8.86
C VAL A 160 -11.93 16.52 10.17
N SER A 161 -12.55 16.89 11.29
CA SER A 161 -12.02 16.58 12.62
C SER A 161 -12.73 15.38 13.22
N ASN A 162 -11.99 14.37 13.69
CA ASN A 162 -12.54 13.11 14.20
C ASN A 162 -12.10 12.88 15.64
N ASN A 163 -12.99 13.18 16.59
CA ASN A 163 -12.68 13.14 18.02
C ASN A 163 -13.33 11.98 18.78
N ASN A 164 -14.20 11.20 18.11
CA ASN A 164 -14.81 9.97 18.62
C ASN A 164 -15.43 9.17 17.47
N GLY A 165 -15.63 7.86 17.69
CA GLY A 165 -16.30 6.98 16.74
C GLY A 165 -15.43 6.60 15.53
N SER A 166 -16.00 5.80 14.64
CA SER A 166 -15.30 5.35 13.43
C SER A 166 -15.61 6.25 12.24
N THR A 167 -14.61 6.60 11.45
CA THR A 167 -14.77 7.38 10.22
C THR A 167 -14.18 6.63 9.04
N LYS A 168 -14.98 6.39 8.01
CA LYS A 168 -14.54 5.76 6.76
C LYS A 168 -14.60 6.75 5.61
N ILE A 169 -13.46 6.96 4.93
CA ILE A 169 -13.34 7.83 3.76
C ILE A 169 -13.04 6.97 2.53
N THR A 170 -13.99 6.93 1.58
CA THR A 170 -13.97 5.98 0.46
C THR A 170 -14.66 6.54 -0.80
N GLY A 171 -14.86 5.69 -1.81
CA GLY A 171 -15.66 6.01 -3.01
C GLY A 171 -15.06 7.04 -3.95
N GLY A 172 -13.74 7.24 -3.90
CA GLY A 172 -13.06 8.31 -4.63
C GLY A 172 -13.28 9.69 -4.02
N SER A 173 -13.67 9.78 -2.74
CA SER A 173 -13.82 11.06 -2.05
C SER A 173 -12.56 11.91 -2.13
N VAL A 174 -12.74 13.23 -2.16
CA VAL A 174 -11.65 14.21 -2.18
C VAL A 174 -11.75 15.09 -0.94
N ILE A 175 -10.74 15.06 -0.08
CA ILE A 175 -10.67 15.92 1.11
C ILE A 175 -9.59 16.97 0.87
N ASP A 176 -10.02 18.19 0.56
CA ASP A 176 -9.12 19.32 0.35
C ASP A 176 -8.87 20.01 1.69
N ALA A 177 -7.61 20.13 2.08
CA ALA A 177 -7.24 20.96 3.21
C ALA A 177 -7.52 22.44 2.89
N PRO A 178 -7.98 23.23 3.87
CA PRO A 178 -7.98 24.67 3.74
C PRO A 178 -6.55 25.18 3.63
N ALA A 179 -6.32 26.27 2.90
CA ALA A 179 -5.00 26.87 2.80
C ALA A 179 -4.51 27.28 4.21
N GLY A 180 -3.32 26.78 4.60
CA GLY A 180 -2.76 26.98 5.94
C GLY A 180 -3.26 26.01 7.02
N GLY A 181 -4.13 25.06 6.67
CA GLY A 181 -4.67 24.06 7.59
C GLY A 181 -4.33 22.61 7.21
N SER A 182 -5.13 21.69 7.73
CA SER A 182 -4.97 20.23 7.51
C SER A 182 -6.24 19.64 6.88
N ALA A 183 -6.11 18.48 6.24
CA ALA A 183 -7.24 17.83 5.57
C ALA A 183 -8.14 17.12 6.59
N PHE A 184 -7.57 16.21 7.37
CA PHE A 184 -8.29 15.60 8.48
C PHE A 184 -7.36 15.22 9.63
N ASP A 185 -7.94 15.07 10.81
CA ASP A 185 -7.27 14.50 11.97
C ASP A 185 -7.97 13.25 12.50
N SER A 186 -7.32 12.62 13.46
CA SER A 186 -7.92 11.71 14.42
C SER A 186 -7.37 12.06 15.79
N ASP A 187 -8.23 12.49 16.70
CA ASP A 187 -7.84 12.98 18.02
C ASP A 187 -8.65 12.30 19.12
N LYS A 188 -8.11 12.28 20.33
CA LYS A 188 -8.87 11.94 21.54
C LYS A 188 -9.00 13.16 22.43
N TRP A 189 -10.26 13.58 22.60
CA TRP A 189 -10.61 14.75 23.40
C TRP A 189 -11.37 14.37 24.67
N GLY A 190 -10.95 14.88 25.82
CA GLY A 190 -11.66 14.70 27.09
C GLY A 190 -11.88 13.22 27.45
N SER A 191 -13.13 12.84 27.71
CA SER A 191 -13.52 11.47 28.08
C SER A 191 -13.93 10.59 26.88
N TYR A 192 -13.77 11.07 25.65
CA TYR A 192 -14.05 10.26 24.46
C TYR A 192 -12.99 9.18 24.26
N ASP A 193 -13.34 8.12 23.54
CA ASP A 193 -12.41 7.03 23.22
C ASP A 193 -11.39 7.44 22.14
N GLY A 194 -11.66 8.55 21.44
CA GLY A 194 -10.87 9.06 20.33
C GLY A 194 -11.41 8.63 18.97
N GLY A 195 -11.00 9.36 17.93
CA GLY A 195 -11.35 9.02 16.55
C GLY A 195 -10.65 7.75 16.07
N ASN A 196 -11.28 7.07 15.12
CA ASN A 196 -10.69 5.96 14.37
C ASN A 196 -10.99 6.13 12.88
N VAL A 197 -10.01 6.58 12.10
CA VAL A 197 -10.20 6.93 10.68
C VAL A 197 -9.63 5.84 9.78
N THR A 198 -10.39 5.40 8.78
CA THR A 198 -9.93 4.50 7.72
C THR A 198 -10.03 5.19 6.36
N LEU A 199 -8.92 5.23 5.63
CA LEU A 199 -8.81 5.71 4.24
C LEU A 199 -8.60 4.50 3.31
N GLU A 200 -9.46 4.31 2.30
CA GLU A 200 -9.36 3.13 1.40
C GLU A 200 -9.14 3.51 -0.07
N ASN A 201 -9.96 4.41 -0.61
CA ASN A 201 -9.92 4.78 -2.01
C ASN A 201 -10.38 6.24 -2.13
N ALA A 202 -9.50 7.16 -1.75
CA ALA A 202 -9.79 8.58 -1.73
C ALA A 202 -8.52 9.39 -2.00
N VAL A 203 -8.70 10.66 -2.33
CA VAL A 203 -7.63 11.63 -2.54
C VAL A 203 -7.69 12.66 -1.43
N VAL A 204 -6.56 12.91 -0.77
CA VAL A 204 -6.45 13.87 0.33
C VAL A 204 -5.42 14.91 -0.06
N ASN A 205 -5.83 16.16 -0.18
CA ASN A 205 -4.94 17.26 -0.57
C ASN A 205 -4.58 18.09 0.66
N GLY A 206 -3.58 17.61 1.40
CA GLY A 206 -3.05 18.29 2.58
C GLY A 206 -2.59 17.32 3.66
N ASN A 207 -2.16 17.88 4.79
CA ASN A 207 -1.63 17.09 5.90
C ASN A 207 -2.73 16.31 6.63
N VAL A 208 -2.35 15.17 7.19
CA VAL A 208 -3.20 14.36 8.08
C VAL A 208 -2.47 14.08 9.40
N GLN A 209 -3.21 13.99 10.49
CA GLN A 209 -2.61 13.90 11.82
C GLN A 209 -3.41 13.00 12.76
N ALA A 210 -2.74 11.99 13.33
CA ALA A 210 -3.22 11.28 14.52
C ALA A 210 -2.62 11.95 15.76
N THR A 211 -3.46 12.27 16.74
CA THR A 211 -3.06 12.97 17.96
C THR A 211 -3.72 12.35 19.19
N ASN A 212 -2.99 12.31 20.31
CA ASN A 212 -3.47 12.07 21.68
C ASN A 212 -4.24 10.76 21.92
N GLY A 213 -4.04 9.73 21.12
CA GLY A 213 -4.77 8.45 21.21
C GLY A 213 -5.65 8.16 19.99
N GLY A 214 -5.80 9.14 19.10
CA GLY A 214 -6.42 8.97 17.79
C GLY A 214 -5.68 7.95 16.92
N LYS A 215 -6.43 7.35 16.01
CA LYS A 215 -5.97 6.23 15.19
C LYS A 215 -6.34 6.44 13.73
N ILE A 216 -5.38 6.20 12.84
CA ILE A 216 -5.59 6.29 11.40
C ILE A 216 -5.07 5.02 10.71
N GLU A 217 -5.90 4.44 9.85
CA GLU A 217 -5.57 3.31 8.97
C GLU A 217 -5.63 3.75 7.51
N LEU A 218 -4.48 3.69 6.83
CA LEU A 218 -4.26 4.16 5.47
C LEU A 218 -4.14 2.96 4.52
N GLN A 219 -5.30 2.43 4.12
CA GLN A 219 -5.46 1.18 3.38
C GLN A 219 -5.44 1.34 1.85
N GLY A 220 -5.56 2.58 1.34
CA GLY A 220 -5.39 2.89 -0.08
C GLY A 220 -5.75 4.33 -0.41
N GLY A 221 -5.60 4.70 -1.69
CA GLY A 221 -5.76 6.07 -2.15
C GLY A 221 -4.44 6.87 -2.10
N THR A 222 -4.57 8.20 -2.11
CA THR A 222 -3.42 9.12 -2.20
C THR A 222 -3.56 10.27 -1.21
N ILE A 223 -2.47 10.57 -0.51
CA ILE A 223 -2.31 11.75 0.33
C ILE A 223 -1.25 12.65 -0.30
N ASN A 224 -1.65 13.85 -0.73
CA ASN A 224 -0.79 14.92 -1.22
C ASN A 224 -0.42 15.86 -0.06
N GLY A 225 0.34 15.33 0.89
CA GLY A 225 0.72 16.02 2.12
C GLY A 225 1.48 15.11 3.09
N ASN A 226 1.84 15.66 4.23
CA ASN A 226 2.54 14.92 5.27
C ASN A 226 1.56 14.18 6.18
N VAL A 227 2.03 13.06 6.73
CA VAL A 227 1.30 12.23 7.69
C VAL A 227 2.03 12.27 9.02
N PHE A 228 1.29 12.57 10.10
CA PHE A 228 1.85 12.67 11.44
C PHE A 228 1.17 11.71 12.42
N ALA A 229 1.96 11.01 13.23
CA ALA A 229 1.50 10.41 14.48
C ALA A 229 2.22 11.13 15.64
N SER A 230 1.54 12.05 16.29
CA SER A 230 2.16 12.94 17.27
C SER A 230 1.16 13.43 18.31
N ASN A 231 1.41 13.20 19.59
CA ASN A 231 0.61 13.85 20.62
C ASN A 231 1.04 15.31 20.82
N TYR A 232 0.09 16.12 21.31
CA TYR A 232 0.43 17.44 21.84
C TYR A 232 1.23 17.32 23.14
N GLY A 233 2.17 18.24 23.36
CA GLY A 233 3.05 18.24 24.54
C GLY A 233 2.43 18.76 25.85
N SER A 234 1.13 19.08 25.86
CA SER A 234 0.44 19.64 27.04
C SER A 234 -0.21 18.54 27.89
N ASP A 235 -0.14 18.68 29.21
CA ASP A 235 -0.76 17.77 30.18
C ASP A 235 -2.30 17.77 30.15
N ALA A 236 -2.91 18.76 29.48
CA ALA A 236 -4.36 18.83 29.33
C ALA A 236 -4.93 17.76 28.37
N PHE A 237 -4.07 17.07 27.63
CA PHE A 237 -4.48 16.10 26.62
C PHE A 237 -4.16 14.66 27.05
N SER A 238 -4.89 13.72 26.47
CA SER A 238 -4.58 12.30 26.61
C SER A 238 -3.14 12.03 26.18
N LYS A 239 -2.44 11.22 26.98
CA LYS A 239 -1.08 10.75 26.67
C LYS A 239 -1.07 9.36 26.03
N GLU A 240 -2.25 8.81 25.71
CA GLU A 240 -2.33 7.58 24.93
C GLU A 240 -1.66 7.76 23.58
N SER A 241 -1.06 6.69 23.06
CA SER A 241 -0.27 6.79 21.83
C SER A 241 -1.16 7.09 20.63
N ALA A 242 -0.83 8.14 19.87
CA ALA A 242 -1.39 8.36 18.54
C ALA A 242 -0.82 7.32 17.57
N THR A 243 -1.69 6.68 16.78
CA THR A 243 -1.26 5.57 15.91
C THR A 243 -1.64 5.81 14.46
N VAL A 244 -0.71 5.53 13.56
CA VAL A 244 -0.95 5.51 12.12
C VAL A 244 -0.43 4.20 11.54
N THR A 245 -1.28 3.51 10.79
CA THR A 245 -0.91 2.30 10.03
C THR A 245 -1.08 2.55 8.55
N VAL A 246 -0.05 2.25 7.75
CA VAL A 246 -0.07 2.36 6.29
C VAL A 246 0.01 0.96 5.68
N SER A 247 -1.02 0.53 4.96
CA SER A 247 -1.05 -0.78 4.31
C SER A 247 -1.19 -0.71 2.79
N GLY A 248 -1.66 0.41 2.23
CA GLY A 248 -1.81 0.54 0.77
C GLY A 248 -1.83 1.97 0.21
N THR A 249 -1.77 2.99 1.06
CA THR A 249 -1.87 4.39 0.60
C THR A 249 -0.56 4.88 -0.01
N THR A 250 -0.66 5.73 -1.03
CA THR A 250 0.48 6.53 -1.52
C THR A 250 0.52 7.87 -0.79
N ILE A 251 1.62 8.15 -0.10
CA ILE A 251 1.87 9.39 0.64
C ILE A 251 2.91 10.19 -0.14
N ASN A 252 2.46 11.24 -0.81
CA ASN A 252 3.28 12.22 -1.53
C ASN A 252 3.81 13.27 -0.55
N GLY A 253 4.55 12.82 0.46
CA GLY A 253 5.04 13.63 1.56
C GLY A 253 5.83 12.79 2.57
N ASN A 254 6.10 13.38 3.73
CA ASN A 254 6.79 12.70 4.83
C ASN A 254 5.81 11.92 5.71
N PHE A 255 6.30 10.85 6.33
CA PHE A 255 5.62 10.17 7.43
C PHE A 255 6.46 10.29 8.70
N THR A 256 5.95 11.03 9.68
CA THR A 256 6.70 11.40 10.89
C THR A 256 5.99 10.93 12.15
N VAL A 257 6.75 10.28 13.03
CA VAL A 257 6.27 9.80 14.33
C VAL A 257 7.07 10.43 15.47
N GLN A 258 6.37 11.08 16.39
CA GLN A 258 7.00 11.84 17.49
C GLN A 258 6.05 11.89 18.70
N ASN A 259 6.50 12.46 19.82
CA ASN A 259 5.66 12.74 20.99
C ASN A 259 4.71 11.59 21.41
N ASN A 260 5.26 10.41 21.71
CA ASN A 260 4.49 9.19 22.04
C ASN A 260 3.59 8.67 20.91
N GLY A 261 3.90 8.99 19.66
CA GLY A 261 3.27 8.39 18.50
C GLY A 261 3.84 7.00 18.18
N ALA A 262 3.09 6.21 17.42
CA ALA A 262 3.54 4.95 16.85
C ALA A 262 3.12 4.84 15.38
N GLY A 263 4.04 4.36 14.53
CA GLY A 263 3.79 4.16 13.10
C GLY A 263 4.06 2.73 12.67
N THR A 264 3.20 2.19 11.82
CA THR A 264 3.44 0.93 11.11
C THR A 264 3.27 1.12 9.61
N ILE A 265 4.18 0.58 8.81
CA ILE A 265 4.06 0.51 7.35
C ILE A 265 4.17 -0.95 6.93
N SER A 266 3.06 -1.52 6.44
CA SER A 266 3.00 -2.87 5.90
C SER A 266 2.84 -2.90 4.38
N GLY A 267 2.61 -1.74 3.76
CA GLY A 267 2.49 -1.58 2.32
C GLY A 267 2.30 -0.12 1.93
N GLY A 268 1.92 0.11 0.67
CA GLY A 268 1.83 1.47 0.11
C GLY A 268 3.19 2.06 -0.27
N MET A 269 3.22 3.37 -0.44
CA MET A 269 4.40 4.13 -0.85
C MET A 269 4.47 5.43 -0.05
N VAL A 270 5.65 5.77 0.46
CA VAL A 270 5.96 7.09 1.03
C VAL A 270 7.05 7.72 0.18
N THR A 271 6.74 8.79 -0.55
CA THR A 271 7.72 9.41 -1.47
C THR A 271 8.75 10.26 -0.74
N GLY A 272 8.40 10.78 0.44
CA GLY A 272 9.28 11.58 1.28
C GLY A 272 10.05 10.75 2.29
N THR A 273 10.39 11.40 3.40
CA THR A 273 11.11 10.79 4.51
C THR A 273 10.17 10.07 5.47
N VAL A 274 10.51 8.84 5.84
CA VAL A 274 9.94 8.13 6.99
C VAL A 274 10.89 8.31 8.17
N SER A 275 10.43 8.85 9.29
CA SER A 275 11.29 9.09 10.46
C SER A 275 10.52 9.09 11.77
N SER A 276 11.23 8.78 12.86
CA SER A 276 10.75 9.05 14.22
C SER A 276 11.78 9.74 15.11
N GLU A 277 11.28 10.40 16.16
CA GLU A 277 12.09 11.14 17.13
C GLU A 277 12.12 10.46 18.50
N GLY A 278 13.20 10.68 19.27
CA GLY A 278 13.32 10.19 20.64
C GLY A 278 13.22 8.66 20.74
N THR A 279 12.31 8.18 21.61
CA THR A 279 12.03 6.76 21.82
C THR A 279 10.90 6.22 20.96
N ASN A 280 10.32 7.03 20.07
CA ASN A 280 9.25 6.60 19.18
C ASN A 280 9.82 5.73 18.06
N THR A 281 9.02 4.82 17.52
CA THR A 281 9.46 3.89 16.47
C THR A 281 8.49 3.89 15.29
N VAL A 282 9.06 3.66 14.10
CA VAL A 282 8.30 3.26 12.91
C VAL A 282 8.70 1.84 12.56
N SER A 283 7.75 0.92 12.60
CA SER A 283 7.94 -0.47 12.17
C SER A 283 7.54 -0.62 10.71
N VAL A 284 8.44 -1.17 9.89
CA VAL A 284 8.21 -1.36 8.45
C VAL A 284 8.35 -2.84 8.09
N THR A 285 7.27 -3.42 7.59
CA THR A 285 7.21 -4.81 7.11
C THR A 285 6.98 -4.92 5.60
N GLY A 286 6.59 -3.82 4.94
CA GLY A 286 6.37 -3.79 3.50
C GLY A 286 6.19 -2.38 2.95
N GLY A 287 6.25 -2.25 1.62
CA GLY A 287 6.00 -0.99 0.91
C GLY A 287 7.26 -0.40 0.27
N GLU A 288 7.16 0.85 -0.15
CA GLU A 288 8.24 1.64 -0.74
C GLU A 288 8.43 2.95 0.02
N ILE A 289 9.68 3.30 0.30
CA ILE A 289 10.08 4.49 1.05
C ILE A 289 11.09 5.28 0.24
N GLY A 290 10.85 6.57 0.04
CA GLY A 290 11.79 7.45 -0.67
C GLY A 290 13.07 7.67 0.12
N THR A 291 12.95 8.11 1.38
CA THR A 291 14.10 8.29 2.29
C THR A 291 13.83 7.70 3.66
N VAL A 292 14.77 6.89 4.14
CA VAL A 292 14.74 6.32 5.49
C VAL A 292 15.47 7.26 6.44
N GLY A 293 14.74 7.83 7.39
CA GLY A 293 15.26 8.71 8.44
C GLY A 293 15.62 7.96 9.73
N SER A 294 15.70 8.70 10.83
CA SER A 294 16.06 8.16 12.13
C SER A 294 15.00 7.21 12.70
N GLN A 295 15.45 6.21 13.46
CA GLN A 295 14.61 5.35 14.31
C GLN A 295 13.53 4.53 13.56
N VAL A 296 13.77 4.26 12.27
CA VAL A 296 12.97 3.33 11.44
C VAL A 296 13.53 1.93 11.57
N THR A 297 12.68 0.96 11.87
CA THR A 297 13.06 -0.46 11.96
C THR A 297 12.39 -1.26 10.86
N PHE A 298 13.17 -2.09 10.18
CA PHE A 298 12.67 -3.05 9.20
C PHE A 298 12.55 -4.42 9.86
N SER A 299 11.37 -5.02 9.76
CA SER A 299 11.15 -6.42 10.14
C SER A 299 10.77 -7.20 8.89
N GLY A 300 11.79 -7.65 8.15
CA GLY A 300 11.66 -8.38 6.90
C GLY A 300 12.77 -8.04 5.91
N ASP A 301 12.73 -8.70 4.77
CA ASP A 301 13.63 -8.43 3.64
C ASP A 301 13.44 -7.00 3.12
N TYR A 302 14.54 -6.31 2.82
CA TYR A 302 14.49 -5.02 2.14
C TYR A 302 15.67 -4.82 1.19
N ALA A 303 15.56 -3.84 0.30
CA ALA A 303 16.63 -3.44 -0.59
C ALA A 303 16.66 -1.92 -0.79
N ASN A 304 17.86 -1.35 -0.82
CA ASN A 304 18.09 0.05 -1.18
C ASN A 304 18.50 0.10 -2.65
N ILE A 305 17.70 0.73 -3.49
CA ILE A 305 17.90 0.84 -4.92
C ILE A 305 18.39 2.26 -5.23
N THR A 306 19.41 2.36 -6.08
CA THR A 306 19.85 3.61 -6.71
C THR A 306 19.88 3.41 -8.21
N THR A 307 19.03 4.15 -8.92
CA THR A 307 18.99 4.09 -10.39
C THR A 307 20.22 4.76 -11.00
N ALA A 308 20.49 4.49 -12.28
CA ALA A 308 21.55 5.14 -13.05
C ALA A 308 21.40 6.68 -13.08
N SER A 309 20.18 7.19 -12.91
CA SER A 309 19.90 8.64 -12.80
C SER A 309 20.27 9.26 -11.44
N GLY A 310 20.59 8.42 -10.45
CA GLY A 310 20.86 8.82 -9.07
C GLY A 310 19.62 8.84 -8.17
N ALA A 311 18.42 8.54 -8.67
CA ALA A 311 17.22 8.43 -7.83
C ALA A 311 17.32 7.22 -6.91
N THR A 312 17.01 7.42 -5.62
CA THR A 312 17.11 6.40 -4.57
C THR A 312 15.74 6.03 -4.01
N LYS A 313 15.57 4.77 -3.60
CA LYS A 313 14.42 4.30 -2.81
C LYS A 313 14.78 3.07 -1.98
N THR A 314 14.03 2.83 -0.92
CA THR A 314 14.05 1.60 -0.14
C THR A 314 12.76 0.83 -0.39
N VAL A 315 12.88 -0.43 -0.81
CA VAL A 315 11.75 -1.33 -1.03
C VAL A 315 11.75 -2.43 0.03
N VAL A 316 10.60 -2.73 0.61
CA VAL A 316 10.48 -3.62 1.76
C VAL A 316 9.46 -4.73 1.48
N GLY A 317 9.77 -5.93 1.96
CA GLY A 317 9.00 -7.15 1.79
C GLY A 317 9.52 -8.00 0.63
N THR A 318 9.70 -9.30 0.87
CA THR A 318 10.35 -10.26 -0.05
C THR A 318 9.80 -10.18 -1.48
N ALA A 319 8.48 -10.23 -1.64
CA ALA A 319 7.84 -10.22 -2.96
C ALA A 319 8.09 -8.91 -3.72
N ARG A 320 8.09 -7.77 -3.00
CA ARG A 320 8.36 -6.46 -3.60
C ARG A 320 9.84 -6.31 -3.93
N VAL A 321 10.73 -6.73 -3.04
CA VAL A 321 12.18 -6.77 -3.30
C VAL A 321 12.46 -7.56 -4.58
N GLN A 322 11.91 -8.78 -4.72
CA GLN A 322 12.08 -9.60 -5.92
C GLN A 322 11.59 -8.90 -7.18
N ALA A 323 10.38 -8.32 -7.16
CA ALA A 323 9.81 -7.65 -8.32
C ALA A 323 10.62 -6.42 -8.75
N GLU A 324 11.04 -5.60 -7.79
CA GLU A 324 11.78 -4.35 -8.05
C GLU A 324 13.23 -4.62 -8.47
N VAL A 325 13.88 -5.61 -7.86
CA VAL A 325 15.24 -6.05 -8.24
C VAL A 325 15.25 -6.65 -9.65
N GLN A 326 14.22 -7.41 -10.01
CA GLN A 326 14.07 -7.96 -11.37
C GLN A 326 13.87 -6.86 -12.43
N ALA A 327 13.29 -5.73 -12.04
CA ALA A 327 13.03 -4.60 -12.94
C ALA A 327 14.24 -3.68 -13.14
N LEU A 328 15.33 -3.87 -12.39
CA LEU A 328 16.55 -3.06 -12.51
C LEU A 328 17.19 -3.17 -13.89
N GLN A 329 17.88 -2.11 -14.29
CA GLN A 329 18.52 -1.97 -15.60
C GLN A 329 20.03 -1.77 -15.46
N SER A 330 20.75 -2.01 -16.55
CA SER A 330 22.20 -1.80 -16.61
C SER A 330 22.58 -0.39 -16.13
N GLY A 331 23.55 -0.31 -15.21
CA GLY A 331 23.98 0.94 -14.58
C GLY A 331 23.28 1.26 -13.25
N ASP A 332 22.18 0.59 -12.92
CA ASP A 332 21.56 0.66 -11.60
C ASP A 332 22.44 -0.05 -10.54
N SER A 333 22.18 0.27 -9.29
CA SER A 333 22.78 -0.42 -8.14
C SER A 333 21.75 -0.73 -7.06
N VAL A 334 21.98 -1.83 -6.35
CA VAL A 334 21.12 -2.25 -5.25
C VAL A 334 21.94 -2.84 -4.10
N GLU A 335 21.61 -2.41 -2.88
CA GLU A 335 22.05 -3.06 -1.64
C GLU A 335 20.90 -3.92 -1.12
N ILE A 336 21.11 -5.22 -1.00
CA ILE A 336 20.07 -6.18 -0.57
C ILE A 336 20.31 -6.63 0.87
N TYR A 337 19.24 -6.67 1.65
CA TYR A 337 19.21 -7.12 3.05
C TYR A 337 18.14 -8.21 3.16
N VAL A 338 18.39 -9.33 2.48
CA VAL A 338 17.45 -10.45 2.35
C VAL A 338 17.93 -11.67 3.13
N GLY A 339 17.00 -12.60 3.41
CA GLY A 339 17.32 -13.88 4.04
C GLY A 339 18.33 -14.74 3.27
N GLU A 340 19.04 -15.60 3.99
CA GLU A 340 19.99 -16.57 3.40
C GLU A 340 19.30 -17.49 2.36
N GLY A 341 19.97 -17.73 1.25
CA GLY A 341 19.49 -18.57 0.15
C GLY A 341 18.44 -17.91 -0.74
N THR A 342 18.13 -16.62 -0.52
CA THR A 342 17.20 -15.88 -1.38
C THR A 342 17.68 -15.89 -2.83
N GLN A 343 16.80 -16.28 -3.74
CA GLN A 343 17.06 -16.27 -5.18
C GLN A 343 16.55 -14.96 -5.79
N LEU A 344 17.43 -14.26 -6.50
CA LEU A 344 17.14 -13.02 -7.20
C LEU A 344 17.50 -13.16 -8.67
N THR A 345 16.63 -12.65 -9.53
CA THR A 345 16.93 -12.44 -10.95
C THR A 345 17.25 -10.98 -11.16
N VAL A 346 18.38 -10.69 -11.79
CA VAL A 346 18.90 -9.32 -11.94
C VAL A 346 19.40 -9.13 -13.37
N ALA A 347 19.16 -7.98 -13.97
CA ALA A 347 19.66 -7.69 -15.31
C ALA A 347 21.18 -7.47 -15.36
N ASP A 348 21.76 -7.72 -16.53
CA ASP A 348 23.17 -7.48 -16.81
C ASP A 348 23.58 -6.01 -16.59
N GLY A 349 24.74 -5.81 -15.98
CA GLY A 349 25.34 -4.51 -15.67
C GLY A 349 24.77 -3.82 -14.44
N VAL A 350 23.87 -4.46 -13.69
CA VAL A 350 23.44 -3.99 -12.36
C VAL A 350 24.52 -4.31 -11.33
N LYS A 351 24.83 -3.35 -10.46
CA LYS A 351 25.72 -3.56 -9.32
C LYS A 351 24.91 -4.03 -8.11
N VAL A 352 25.19 -5.22 -7.59
CA VAL A 352 24.53 -5.76 -6.40
C VAL A 352 25.53 -5.83 -5.25
N SER A 353 25.13 -5.31 -4.09
CA SER A 353 25.85 -5.47 -2.82
C SER A 353 25.01 -6.31 -1.87
N ASN A 354 25.49 -7.49 -1.48
CA ASN A 354 24.81 -8.31 -0.48
C ASN A 354 25.16 -7.79 0.92
N LYS A 355 24.21 -7.09 1.55
CA LYS A 355 24.33 -6.60 2.94
C LYS A 355 23.59 -7.48 3.95
N GLY A 356 23.02 -8.60 3.50
CA GLY A 356 22.38 -9.60 4.35
C GLY A 356 23.39 -10.40 5.18
N ASN A 357 22.87 -11.20 6.10
CA ASN A 357 23.68 -12.00 7.03
C ASN A 357 24.16 -13.34 6.44
N GLY A 358 23.75 -13.70 5.23
CA GLY A 358 24.07 -14.97 4.61
C GLY A 358 24.18 -14.85 3.09
N ASN A 359 24.53 -15.96 2.47
CA ASN A 359 24.74 -16.05 1.04
C ASN A 359 23.41 -15.92 0.30
N VAL A 360 23.43 -15.27 -0.85
CA VAL A 360 22.28 -15.16 -1.76
C VAL A 360 22.62 -15.78 -3.11
N VAL A 361 21.61 -16.04 -3.93
CA VAL A 361 21.80 -16.57 -5.29
C VAL A 361 21.30 -15.53 -6.28
N ILE A 362 22.19 -15.01 -7.11
CA ILE A 362 21.90 -14.03 -8.15
C ILE A 362 22.09 -14.70 -9.50
N ASN A 363 21.01 -14.84 -10.28
CA ASN A 363 21.03 -15.52 -11.59
C ASN A 363 21.66 -16.93 -11.57
N GLY A 364 21.56 -17.64 -10.44
CA GLY A 364 22.14 -18.97 -10.26
C GLY A 364 23.56 -19.00 -9.68
N GLU A 365 24.21 -17.84 -9.56
CA GLU A 365 25.53 -17.71 -8.93
C GLU A 365 25.41 -17.33 -7.45
N THR A 366 26.22 -17.96 -6.60
CA THR A 366 26.28 -17.62 -5.18
C THR A 366 27.03 -16.30 -5.00
N VAL A 367 26.46 -15.40 -4.21
CA VAL A 367 27.09 -14.14 -3.77
C VAL A 367 27.15 -14.16 -2.25
N ASP A 368 28.36 -14.12 -1.72
CA ASP A 368 28.62 -14.22 -0.28
C ASP A 368 28.14 -12.95 0.46
N ALA A 369 27.95 -13.06 1.77
CA ALA A 369 27.62 -11.91 2.60
C ALA A 369 28.73 -10.84 2.53
N ASN A 370 28.34 -9.58 2.38
CA ASN A 370 29.20 -8.41 2.18
C ASN A 370 29.97 -8.36 0.84
N GLU A 371 29.65 -9.24 -0.11
CA GLU A 371 30.22 -9.22 -1.45
C GLU A 371 29.52 -8.19 -2.34
N ASN A 372 30.30 -7.61 -3.27
CA ASN A 372 29.80 -6.73 -4.32
C ASN A 372 30.05 -7.39 -5.68
N VAL A 373 29.01 -7.57 -6.47
CA VAL A 373 29.09 -8.14 -7.83
C VAL A 373 28.49 -7.18 -8.84
N THR A 374 29.03 -7.15 -10.05
CA THR A 374 28.33 -6.58 -11.21
C THR A 374 27.78 -7.75 -12.00
N VAL A 375 26.45 -7.83 -12.11
CA VAL A 375 25.76 -8.95 -12.75
C VAL A 375 26.11 -8.98 -14.23
N HIS A 376 26.44 -10.14 -14.75
CA HIS A 376 26.76 -10.33 -16.16
C HIS A 376 26.41 -11.75 -16.59
N THR A 377 25.67 -11.88 -17.68
CA THR A 377 25.35 -13.16 -18.30
C THR A 377 26.50 -13.57 -19.22
N HIS A 378 27.11 -14.71 -18.94
CA HIS A 378 28.21 -15.20 -19.76
C HIS A 378 27.76 -15.60 -21.18
N GLN A 379 28.37 -14.95 -22.17
CA GLN A 379 28.25 -15.28 -23.60
C GLN A 379 29.60 -15.87 -24.06
N ALA A 380 29.98 -17.01 -23.48
CA ALA A 380 31.31 -17.58 -23.70
C ALA A 380 31.40 -18.33 -25.04
N GLN A 381 32.50 -18.12 -25.77
CA GLN A 381 32.80 -18.82 -27.00
C GLN A 381 33.72 -20.02 -26.73
N LYS A 382 33.37 -21.18 -27.28
CA LYS A 382 34.22 -22.37 -27.21
C LYS A 382 35.45 -22.20 -28.10
N VAL A 383 36.62 -22.49 -27.56
CA VAL A 383 37.89 -22.62 -28.28
C VAL A 383 38.29 -24.09 -28.27
N GLU A 384 38.48 -24.66 -29.46
CA GLU A 384 38.89 -26.05 -29.62
C GLU A 384 40.36 -26.26 -29.21
N ALA A 385 40.68 -27.47 -28.76
CA ALA A 385 42.04 -27.83 -28.37
C ALA A 385 43.00 -27.78 -29.58
N LYS A 386 44.20 -27.22 -29.38
CA LYS A 386 45.30 -27.23 -30.36
C LYS A 386 46.48 -27.99 -29.78
N GLN A 387 47.01 -28.96 -30.53
CA GLN A 387 48.22 -29.66 -30.11
C GLN A 387 49.45 -28.74 -30.15
N PRO A 388 50.38 -28.84 -29.19
CA PRO A 388 51.65 -28.12 -29.25
C PRO A 388 52.53 -28.67 -30.38
N THR A 389 53.35 -27.80 -30.98
CA THR A 389 54.39 -28.19 -31.93
C THR A 389 55.78 -28.06 -31.29
N ALA A 390 56.84 -28.36 -32.03
CA ALA A 390 58.22 -28.19 -31.56
C ALA A 390 58.51 -26.75 -31.10
N THR A 391 57.89 -25.77 -31.75
CA THR A 391 58.16 -24.34 -31.57
C THR A 391 56.96 -23.53 -31.10
N GLU A 392 55.73 -24.03 -31.21
CA GLU A 392 54.51 -23.33 -30.79
C GLU A 392 53.82 -24.06 -29.63
N ALA A 393 53.34 -23.29 -28.65
CA ALA A 393 52.45 -23.82 -27.62
C ALA A 393 51.08 -24.20 -28.22
N GLY A 394 50.48 -25.25 -27.68
CA GLY A 394 49.10 -25.65 -27.92
C GLY A 394 48.17 -25.11 -26.82
N ASN A 395 46.92 -25.58 -26.82
CA ASN A 395 45.95 -25.29 -25.78
C ASN A 395 44.98 -26.46 -25.56
N ILE A 396 44.42 -26.57 -24.35
CA ILE A 396 43.26 -27.42 -24.08
C ILE A 396 41.99 -26.84 -24.72
N ALA A 397 40.91 -27.59 -24.79
CA ALA A 397 39.61 -27.01 -25.11
C ALA A 397 39.13 -26.17 -23.91
N TYR A 398 38.61 -24.96 -24.17
CA TYR A 398 38.12 -24.05 -23.13
C TYR A 398 37.00 -23.16 -23.67
N TRP A 399 36.29 -22.46 -22.79
CA TRP A 399 35.29 -21.44 -23.12
C TRP A 399 35.79 -20.09 -22.63
N TYR A 400 35.68 -19.04 -23.44
CA TYR A 400 36.12 -17.70 -23.09
C TYR A 400 34.97 -16.71 -23.18
N CYS A 401 34.71 -15.99 -22.09
CA CYS A 401 33.73 -14.93 -22.05
C CYS A 401 34.41 -13.57 -22.20
N ALA A 402 34.24 -12.93 -23.36
CA ALA A 402 34.79 -11.59 -23.60
C ALA A 402 34.15 -10.50 -22.71
N GLY A 403 32.93 -10.74 -22.19
CA GLY A 403 32.21 -9.77 -21.35
C GLY A 403 32.82 -9.58 -19.96
N CYS A 404 33.49 -10.61 -19.41
CA CYS A 404 34.14 -10.57 -18.10
C CYS A 404 35.63 -10.96 -18.11
N ASP A 405 36.18 -11.22 -19.30
CA ASP A 405 37.58 -11.68 -19.51
C ASP A 405 37.95 -12.97 -18.74
N LYS A 406 36.97 -13.86 -18.54
CA LYS A 406 37.14 -15.13 -17.84
C LYS A 406 37.22 -16.33 -18.78
N TYR A 407 37.94 -17.35 -18.34
CA TYR A 407 38.14 -18.62 -19.03
C TYR A 407 37.50 -19.74 -18.22
N PHE A 408 36.88 -20.72 -18.89
CA PHE A 408 36.18 -21.84 -18.26
C PHE A 408 36.58 -23.16 -18.93
N SER A 409 36.63 -24.23 -18.14
CA SER A 409 37.00 -25.57 -18.62
C SER A 409 35.80 -26.43 -19.06
N ASP A 410 34.57 -25.94 -18.85
CA ASP A 410 33.33 -26.66 -19.13
C ASP A 410 32.29 -25.77 -19.83
N GLU A 411 31.39 -26.40 -20.59
CA GLU A 411 30.33 -25.73 -21.34
C GLU A 411 29.28 -25.06 -20.45
N ALA A 412 29.08 -25.58 -19.23
CA ALA A 412 28.16 -24.99 -18.27
C ALA A 412 28.73 -23.75 -17.57
N LEU A 413 29.99 -23.37 -17.86
CA LEU A 413 30.68 -22.20 -17.32
C LEU A 413 30.77 -22.19 -15.79
N THR A 414 30.86 -23.38 -15.19
CA THR A 414 30.90 -23.55 -13.73
C THR A 414 32.31 -23.70 -13.17
N LYS A 415 33.31 -23.98 -14.02
CA LYS A 415 34.71 -24.21 -13.64
C LYS A 415 35.62 -23.16 -14.27
N GLU A 416 35.69 -22.00 -13.62
CA GLU A 416 36.63 -20.93 -13.96
C GLU A 416 38.08 -21.42 -13.86
N ILE A 417 38.90 -21.07 -14.87
CA ILE A 417 40.34 -21.36 -14.96
C ILE A 417 41.10 -20.10 -15.33
N GLN A 418 42.40 -20.05 -15.07
CA GLN A 418 43.23 -18.94 -15.52
C GLN A 418 43.60 -19.13 -16.99
N LYS A 419 43.86 -18.02 -17.71
CA LYS A 419 44.36 -18.08 -19.09
C LYS A 419 45.61 -18.98 -19.21
N ALA A 420 46.49 -18.96 -18.22
CA ALA A 420 47.70 -19.77 -18.20
C ALA A 420 47.40 -21.29 -18.19
N ASP A 421 46.32 -21.70 -17.54
CA ASP A 421 45.90 -23.11 -17.47
C ASP A 421 45.39 -23.63 -18.82
N THR A 422 45.06 -22.72 -19.75
CA THR A 422 44.66 -23.11 -21.10
C THR A 422 45.85 -23.57 -21.95
N VAL A 423 47.09 -23.19 -21.59
CA VAL A 423 48.26 -23.29 -22.47
C VAL A 423 48.99 -24.64 -22.27
N ILE A 424 49.28 -25.32 -23.37
CA ILE A 424 50.13 -26.52 -23.41
C ILE A 424 51.50 -26.12 -23.99
N PRO A 425 52.61 -26.22 -23.23
CA PRO A 425 53.92 -25.80 -23.71
C PRO A 425 54.36 -26.51 -25.01
N ALA A 426 55.17 -25.83 -25.82
CA ALA A 426 55.82 -26.42 -27.00
C ALA A 426 56.64 -27.66 -26.61
N THR A 427 56.69 -28.67 -27.48
CA THR A 427 57.31 -29.95 -27.14
C THR A 427 58.84 -29.88 -27.07
N GLY A 428 59.44 -28.79 -27.60
CA GLY A 428 60.88 -28.53 -27.56
C GLY A 428 61.72 -29.53 -28.36
N LYS A 429 61.08 -30.43 -29.12
CA LYS A 429 61.75 -31.44 -29.93
C LYS A 429 61.62 -31.08 -31.40
N THR A 430 62.66 -30.46 -31.95
CA THR A 430 62.95 -30.67 -33.36
C THR A 430 63.25 -32.15 -33.51
N GLU A 431 62.36 -32.89 -34.18
CA GLU A 431 62.74 -34.19 -34.72
C GLU A 431 63.87 -33.92 -35.70
N ASP A 432 65.09 -34.21 -35.29
CA ASP A 432 66.18 -34.70 -36.14
C ASP A 432 67.36 -35.11 -35.26
N GLY A 433 67.81 -36.36 -35.43
CA GLY A 433 69.20 -36.73 -35.09
C GLY A 433 69.39 -37.64 -33.89
N LYS A 434 69.16 -38.93 -34.11
CA LYS A 434 69.85 -40.05 -33.45
C LYS A 434 71.37 -39.82 -33.37
N GLY A 435 71.96 -40.00 -32.19
CA GLY A 435 73.42 -39.95 -31.98
C GLY A 435 73.80 -40.23 -30.54
N ASP A 436 74.49 -41.34 -30.33
CA ASP A 436 74.70 -42.04 -29.08
C ASP A 436 75.82 -41.45 -28.19
N ASP A 437 75.68 -41.72 -26.89
CA ASP A 437 76.70 -42.10 -25.89
C ASP A 437 77.89 -41.20 -25.46
N ASP A 438 77.90 -40.98 -24.13
CA ASP A 438 79.01 -41.22 -23.17
C ASP A 438 79.73 -40.04 -22.45
N LYS A 439 79.39 -39.96 -21.15
CA LYS A 439 80.15 -39.66 -19.90
C LYS A 439 81.22 -38.55 -19.81
N GLY A 440 81.11 -37.78 -18.71
CA GLY A 440 82.23 -37.07 -18.09
C GLY A 440 81.86 -36.03 -17.02
N GLU A 441 81.60 -36.52 -15.81
CA GLU A 441 81.30 -35.91 -14.50
C GLU A 441 81.58 -34.41 -14.19
N LYS A 442 80.60 -33.81 -13.48
CA LYS A 442 80.73 -32.63 -12.61
C LYS A 442 80.77 -33.05 -11.13
N GLN A 443 81.59 -32.35 -10.35
CA GLN A 443 81.69 -32.47 -8.90
C GLN A 443 80.67 -31.56 -8.19
N GLN A 444 79.67 -32.20 -7.58
CA GLN A 444 79.16 -32.09 -6.20
C GLN A 444 79.10 -30.72 -5.48
N THR A 445 77.91 -30.34 -4.99
CA THR A 445 77.53 -30.36 -3.54
C THR A 445 76.00 -30.30 -3.39
N THR A 446 75.33 -31.40 -3.03
CA THR A 446 74.87 -31.84 -1.69
C THR A 446 73.79 -30.98 -1.01
N GLU A 447 72.54 -31.47 -1.02
CA GLU A 447 71.84 -31.86 0.22
C GLU A 447 70.74 -32.90 -0.11
N LYS A 448 70.64 -33.90 0.77
CA LYS A 448 69.91 -35.16 0.64
C LYS A 448 68.73 -35.16 1.62
N GLU A 449 67.53 -35.55 1.16
CA GLU A 449 66.73 -36.74 1.58
C GLU A 449 66.19 -36.74 3.03
N GLN A 450 65.02 -37.25 3.42
CA GLN A 450 63.90 -37.99 2.80
C GLN A 450 62.81 -38.13 3.92
N ILE A 451 61.53 -38.44 3.67
CA ILE A 451 60.84 -39.76 3.78
C ILE A 451 59.32 -39.37 3.79
N SER A 452 58.34 -39.92 3.04
CA SER A 452 58.01 -41.32 2.72
C SER A 452 57.11 -41.44 1.47
N LYS A 453 57.28 -42.55 0.73
CA LYS A 453 56.41 -43.13 -0.32
C LYS A 453 55.14 -43.76 0.34
N VAL A 454 54.01 -44.08 -0.32
CA VAL A 454 53.78 -44.99 -1.49
C VAL A 454 52.38 -44.74 -2.12
N PRO A 455 52.19 -44.96 -3.45
CA PRO A 455 50.89 -44.98 -4.18
C PRO A 455 50.44 -46.39 -4.64
N LYS A 456 49.19 -46.54 -5.11
CA LYS A 456 48.63 -47.53 -6.10
C LYS A 456 47.09 -47.39 -6.16
N THR A 457 46.29 -47.57 -7.22
CA THR A 457 46.30 -48.06 -8.63
C THR A 457 45.00 -47.50 -9.28
N GLY A 458 44.71 -47.45 -10.57
CA GLY A 458 45.28 -48.09 -11.76
C GLY A 458 44.45 -47.75 -13.01
N ASP A 459 45.05 -47.99 -14.16
CA ASP A 459 44.57 -47.72 -15.52
C ASP A 459 43.31 -48.50 -15.91
N THR A 460 42.48 -47.91 -16.78
CA THR A 460 41.48 -48.63 -17.57
C THR A 460 41.68 -48.34 -19.05
N ALA A 461 42.14 -49.35 -19.79
CA ALA A 461 42.00 -49.43 -21.23
C ALA A 461 41.29 -50.74 -21.57
N ASN A 462 40.12 -50.58 -22.19
CA ASN A 462 39.34 -51.47 -23.05
C ASN A 462 39.74 -52.96 -23.16
N ILE A 463 38.74 -53.84 -23.11
CA ILE A 463 38.40 -54.77 -24.20
C ILE A 463 37.00 -55.35 -23.94
N SER A 464 36.09 -54.99 -24.84
CA SER A 464 34.90 -55.74 -25.21
C SER A 464 35.23 -57.18 -25.60
N VAL A 465 34.48 -58.18 -25.14
CA VAL A 465 34.03 -59.35 -25.92
C VAL A 465 33.31 -60.36 -25.00
N TYR A 466 32.02 -60.56 -25.30
CA TYR A 466 31.19 -61.77 -25.22
C TYR A 466 31.11 -62.54 -23.88
N ALA A 467 30.06 -63.25 -23.53
CA ALA A 467 28.66 -63.43 -23.91
C ALA A 467 28.24 -64.66 -23.09
N ALA A 468 26.95 -64.77 -22.75
CA ALA A 468 26.30 -66.00 -22.30
C ALA A 468 26.75 -66.57 -20.93
N VAL A 469 26.05 -66.17 -19.86
CA VAL A 469 25.30 -67.16 -19.06
C VAL A 469 23.90 -66.61 -18.80
N MET A 470 22.94 -67.43 -19.22
CA MET A 470 21.49 -67.25 -19.28
C MET A 470 20.79 -67.38 -17.91
N LEU A 471 19.80 -66.51 -17.67
CA LEU A 471 18.36 -66.82 -17.51
C LEU A 471 17.90 -67.88 -16.47
N ALA A 472 17.19 -67.42 -15.43
CA ALA A 472 15.98 -67.99 -14.78
C ALA A 472 15.72 -67.25 -13.44
N ALA A 473 14.53 -66.93 -12.93
CA ALA A 473 13.13 -66.88 -13.37
C ALA A 473 12.38 -66.15 -12.21
N LEU A 474 11.60 -65.10 -12.49
CA LEU A 474 10.12 -65.02 -12.40
C LEU A 474 9.43 -64.88 -11.01
N ALA A 475 8.48 -63.93 -11.02
CA ALA A 475 7.29 -63.73 -10.16
C ALA A 475 7.53 -63.29 -8.70
N VAL A 476 6.84 -62.27 -8.15
CA VAL A 476 5.39 -62.20 -7.93
C VAL A 476 4.87 -60.75 -7.94
N LEU A 477 3.74 -60.55 -8.64
CA LEU A 477 2.78 -59.45 -8.55
C LEU A 477 1.60 -59.91 -7.66
N GLY A 478 0.98 -59.03 -6.85
CA GLY A 478 -0.27 -59.39 -6.16
C GLY A 478 -0.85 -58.41 -5.12
N VAL A 479 -1.53 -57.36 -5.61
CA VAL A 479 -2.86 -56.84 -5.18
C VAL A 479 -3.13 -56.49 -3.70
N ALA A 480 -3.52 -55.23 -3.44
CA ALA A 480 -4.79 -54.89 -2.76
C ALA A 480 -5.14 -53.39 -2.87
N ALA A 481 -6.14 -53.10 -3.71
CA ALA A 481 -7.00 -51.93 -3.58
C ALA A 481 -8.46 -52.44 -3.64
N ALA A 482 -9.29 -52.11 -2.63
CA ALA A 482 -10.70 -51.69 -2.78
C ALA A 482 -11.52 -51.73 -1.47
N GLY A 483 -12.16 -50.60 -1.16
CA GLY A 483 -13.46 -50.46 -0.48
C GLY A 483 -13.40 -50.22 1.04
N LYS A 484 -14.15 -49.31 1.69
CA LYS A 484 -15.41 -48.57 1.44
C LYS A 484 -15.44 -47.39 2.45
N LYS A 485 -15.84 -46.14 2.14
CA LYS A 485 -17.17 -45.53 1.83
C LYS A 485 -17.88 -44.93 3.07
N LYS A 486 -18.35 -43.66 2.91
CA LYS A 486 -19.34 -42.86 3.68
C LYS A 486 -18.84 -42.28 5.01
N MET A 487 -19.15 -41.05 5.42
CA MET A 487 -20.25 -40.13 5.10
C MET A 487 -19.78 -38.68 5.23
#